data_AF-A0A258URX0-F1
#
_entry.id   AF-A0A258URX0-F1
#
_cell.length_a   1.000
_cell.length_b   1.000
_cell.length_c   1.000
_cell.angle_alpha   90.00
_cell.angle_beta   90.00
_cell.angle_gamma   90.00
#
_symmetry.space_group_name_H-M   'P 1'
#
loop_
_entity.id
_entity.type
_entity.pdbx_description
1 polymer ?
#
loop_
_entity_poly.entity_id
_entity_poly.type
_entity_poly.pdbx_seq_one_letter_code
_entity_poly.pdbx_strand_id
1 'polypeptide(L)' 'VVENAQHQRWRCFDATKGQRLQVCERIVDKQGKQWTDVSAWYWENILKQNQHAWWAITQVTRIENNI' A
#
# COMPACT_ATOMS: atom_id res chain seq x y z
N VAL A 1 -2.57 -1.83 9.20
CA VAL A 1 -2.99 -0.79 8.23
C VAL A 1 -2.85 0.54 8.93
N VAL A 2 -2.30 1.54 8.26
CA VAL A 2 -2.11 2.90 8.77
C VAL A 2 -2.81 3.86 7.82
N GLU A 3 -3.50 4.86 8.36
CA GLU A 3 -4.11 5.95 7.59
C GLU A 3 -3.35 7.25 7.88
N ASN A 4 -3.00 8.00 6.84
CA ASN A 4 -2.33 9.30 6.99
C ASN A 4 -3.32 10.47 6.99
N ALA A 5 -2.80 11.69 7.18
CA ALA A 5 -3.61 12.92 7.20
C ALA A 5 -4.36 13.21 5.89
N GLN A 6 -3.96 12.57 4.78
CA GLN A 6 -4.61 12.66 3.48
C GLN A 6 -5.60 11.51 3.22
N HIS A 7 -6.05 10.79 4.26
CA HIS A 7 -6.96 9.65 4.17
C HIS A 7 -6.46 8.53 3.25
N GLN A 8 -5.14 8.39 3.14
CA GLN A 8 -4.53 7.32 2.37
C GLN A 8 -4.28 6.13 3.29
N ARG A 9 -4.78 4.96 2.91
CA ARG A 9 -4.60 3.72 3.66
C ARG A 9 -3.43 2.93 3.09
N TRP A 10 -2.52 2.53 3.99
CA TRP A 10 -1.32 1.78 3.67
C TRP A 10 -1.23 0.52 4.53
N ARG A 11 -0.74 -0.58 3.95
CA ARG A 11 -0.22 -1.71 4.72
C ARG A 11 1.28 -1.47 4.89
N CYS A 12 1.73 -1.34 6.13
CA CYS A 12 3.14 -1.15 6.43
C CYS A 12 3.68 -2.31 7.26
N PHE A 13 4.92 -2.71 6.99
CA PHE A 13 5.63 -3.73 7.75
C PHE A 13 7.14 -3.45 7.74
N ASP A 14 7.83 -3.93 8.77
CA ASP A 14 9.28 -3.83 8.87
C ASP A 14 9.93 -4.99 8.10
N ALA A 15 11.00 -4.68 7.36
CA ALA A 15 11.81 -5.65 6.64
C ALA A 15 13.29 -5.48 7.02
N THR A 16 14.01 -6.59 7.14
CA THR A 16 15.43 -6.59 7.51
C THR A 16 16.26 -7.39 6.52
N LYS A 17 17.24 -6.73 5.89
CA LYS A 17 18.29 -7.38 5.09
C LYS A 17 19.54 -6.49 5.08
N GLY A 18 20.45 -6.71 6.03
CA GLY A 18 21.63 -5.85 6.26
C GLY A 18 21.31 -4.46 6.82
N GLN A 19 20.10 -3.95 6.58
CA GLN A 19 19.52 -2.74 7.13
C GLN A 19 18.05 -2.99 7.49
N ARG A 20 17.52 -2.19 8.41
CA ARG A 20 16.11 -2.20 8.81
C ARG A 20 15.35 -1.14 8.01
N LEU A 21 14.26 -1.55 7.38
CA LEU A 21 13.44 -0.73 6.49
C LEU A 21 11.98 -0.82 6.93
N GLN A 22 11.22 0.26 6.76
CA GLN A 22 9.77 0.22 6.76
C GLN A 22 9.31 0.20 5.31
N VAL A 23 8.51 -0.80 4.98
CA VAL A 23 7.89 -0.95 3.66
C VAL A 23 6.40 -0.67 3.81
N CYS A 24 5.88 0.29 3.06
CA CYS A 24 4.47 0.60 2.99
C CYS A 24 3.95 0.38 1.58
N GLU A 25 2.83 -0.32 1.46
CA GLU A 25 2.19 -0.65 0.18
C GLU A 25 0.71 -0.22 0.15
N ARG A 26 0.27 0.20 -1.03
CA ARG A 26 -1.14 0.50 -1.33
C ARG A 26 -1.45 0.23 -2.79
N ILE A 27 -2.71 -0.03 -3.07
CA ILE A 27 -3.28 -0.01 -4.42
C ILE A 27 -4.35 1.09 -4.44
N VAL A 28 -4.35 1.91 -5.48
CA VAL A 28 -5.33 3.00 -5.66
C VAL A 28 -5.78 3.08 -7.11
N ASP A 29 -7.05 3.39 -7.35
CA ASP A 29 -7.55 3.71 -8.69
C ASP A 29 -7.73 5.21 -8.91
N LYS A 30 -7.99 5.60 -10.16
CA LYS A 30 -8.23 7.01 -10.53
C LYS A 30 -9.48 7.65 -9.87
N GLN A 31 -10.37 6.85 -9.29
CA GLN A 31 -11.60 7.31 -8.63
C GLN A 31 -11.44 7.44 -7.11
N GLY A 32 -10.24 7.19 -6.59
CA GLY A 32 -9.93 7.30 -5.17
C GLY A 32 -10.26 6.05 -4.37
N LYS A 33 -10.57 4.92 -5.02
CA LYS A 33 -10.72 3.64 -4.36
C LYS A 33 -9.36 3.11 -3.94
N GLN A 34 -9.29 2.52 -2.74
CA GLN A 34 -8.02 2.15 -2.12
C GLN A 34 -8.09 0.76 -1.50
N TRP A 35 -7.04 -0.03 -1.73
CA TRP A 35 -6.84 -1.34 -1.15
C TRP A 35 -5.45 -1.43 -0.51
N THR A 36 -5.36 -2.12 0.62
CA THR A 36 -4.11 -2.40 1.33
C THR A 36 -3.72 -3.88 1.28
N ASP A 37 -4.52 -4.68 0.57
CA ASP A 37 -4.33 -6.10 0.35
C ASP A 37 -4.59 -6.41 -1.13
N VAL A 38 -3.70 -7.20 -1.73
CA VAL A 38 -3.77 -7.56 -3.15
C VAL A 38 -4.99 -8.42 -3.44
N SER A 39 -5.37 -9.31 -2.53
CA SER A 39 -6.52 -10.21 -2.73
C SER A 39 -7.84 -9.43 -2.75
N ALA A 40 -7.97 -8.44 -1.86
CA ALA A 40 -9.12 -7.53 -1.83
C ALA A 40 -9.27 -6.75 -3.16
N TRP A 41 -8.16 -6.24 -3.70
CA TRP A 41 -8.15 -5.63 -5.03
C TRP A 41 -8.52 -6.64 -6.12
N TYR A 42 -7.90 -7.83 -6.14
CA TYR A 42 -8.10 -8.86 -7.16
C TYR A 42 -9.57 -9.24 -7.30
N TRP A 43 -10.21 -9.62 -6.18
CA TRP A 43 -11.61 -10.04 -6.20
C TRP A 43 -12.54 -8.91 -6.60
N GLU A 44 -12.24 -7.69 -6.19
CA GLU A 44 -13.08 -6.57 -6.53
C GLU A 44 -12.95 -6.16 -8.00
N ASN A 45 -11.73 -6.09 -8.52
CA ASN A 45 -11.49 -5.62 -9.88
C ASN A 45 -11.99 -6.64 -10.92
N ILE A 46 -11.76 -7.93 -10.67
CA ILE A 46 -12.15 -9.00 -11.59
C ILE A 46 -13.66 -9.27 -11.51
N LEU A 47 -14.25 -9.33 -10.32
CA LEU A 47 -15.67 -9.67 -10.19
C LEU A 47 -16.59 -8.48 -10.54
N LYS A 48 -16.17 -7.24 -10.29
CA LYS A 48 -17.00 -6.05 -10.55
C LYS A 48 -16.76 -5.39 -11.91
N GLN A 49 -15.93 -6.00 -12.77
CA GLN A 49 -15.53 -5.43 -14.08
C GLN A 49 -15.04 -3.97 -13.97
N ASN A 50 -14.39 -3.62 -12.86
CA ASN A 50 -13.86 -2.26 -12.67
C ASN A 50 -12.60 -2.10 -13.53
N GLN A 51 -12.77 -1.57 -14.74
CA GLN A 51 -11.68 -1.35 -15.71
C GLN A 51 -10.94 -0.02 -15.52
N HIS A 52 -10.96 0.54 -14.32
CA HIS A 52 -10.27 1.80 -14.07
C HIS A 52 -8.77 1.55 -13.95
N ALA A 53 -7.98 2.45 -14.53
CA ALA A 53 -6.54 2.46 -14.32
C ALA A 53 -6.25 2.55 -12.81
N TRP A 54 -5.33 1.71 -12.36
CA TRP A 54 -4.93 1.58 -10.98
C TRP A 54 -3.41 1.56 -10.88
N TRP A 55 -2.90 1.91 -9.71
CA TRP A 55 -1.48 1.91 -9.37
C TRP A 55 -1.26 1.09 -8.12
N ALA A 56 -0.29 0.18 -8.17
CA ALA A 56 0.32 -0.41 -6.98
C ALA A 56 1.56 0.41 -6.63
N ILE A 57 1.60 0.92 -5.40
CA ILE A 57 2.64 1.83 -4.93
C ILE A 57 3.32 1.19 -3.72
N THR A 58 4.65 1.12 -3.76
CA THR A 58 5.50 0.70 -2.65
C THR A 58 6.41 1.84 -2.26
N GLN A 59 6.38 2.22 -0.99
CA GLN A 59 7.28 3.18 -0.38
C GLN A 59 8.21 2.44 0.59
N VAL A 60 9.49 2.78 0.53
CA VAL A 60 10.51 2.19 1.39
C VAL A 60 11.25 3.31 2.09
N THR A 61 11.21 3.31 3.41
CA THR A 61 11.96 4.27 4.24
C THR A 61 12.93 3.51 5.13
N ARG A 62 14.11 4.11 5.36
CA ARG A 62 15.06 3.56 6.32
C ARG A 62 14.54 3.81 7.73
N ILE A 63 14.59 2.78 8.59
CA ILE A 63 14.34 2.96 10.02
C ILE A 63 15.69 3.33 10.63
N GLU A 64 15.87 4.61 10.95
CA GLU A 64 17.03 5.06 11.71
C GLU A 64 16.82 4.73 13.19
N ASN A 65 17.76 3.98 13.78
CA ASN A 65 17.82 3.85 15.21
C ASN A 65 18.40 5.15 15.75
N ASN A 66 17.56 6.06 16.24
CA ASN A 66 18.03 7.12 17.12
C ASN A 66 18.42 6.47 18.45
N ILE A 67 19.72 6.24 18.63
CA ILE A 67 20.35 5.93 19.92
C ILE A 67 20.78 7.27 20.54
#